data_AF-A0A3A0B7G3-F1
#
_entry.id   AF-A0A3A0B7G3-F1
#
_cell.length_a   1.000
_cell.length_b   1.000
_cell.length_c   1.000
_cell.angle_alpha   90.00
_cell.angle_beta   90.00
_cell.angle_gamma   90.00
#
_symmetry.space_group_name_H-M   'P 1'
#
loop_
_entity.id
_entity.type
_entity.pdbx_description
1 polymer ?
#
loop_
_entity_poly.entity_id
_entity_poly.type
_entity_poly.pdbx_seq_one_letter_code
_entity_poly.pdbx_strand_id
1 'polypeptide(L)'
;MFTGIIETIGEVISTTDTSVNKKITINPQKHGFLHDVRTGDSISVNGACMTVEQNDADKFYFTAIHETLQKTNLGLLSTGNKVNLEKAMKPEKRIDGHFVQGHIDTTGEVMNINNLGGTWEFFISFKSSFSDNVIYVGSIAVNGISLTVADIVDDNNEKTIIKIAVIPHTFENTNMKFLKPNSIVNIEFDMLGKYVKRIIQK
;
A
#
# COMPACT_ATOMS: atom_id res chain seq x y z
N MET A 1 -9.98 8.81 -0.56
CA MET A 1 -9.53 8.48 -1.93
C MET A 1 -8.13 9.03 -2.13
N PHE A 2 -7.30 8.27 -2.83
CA PHE A 2 -5.90 8.48 -3.10
C PHE A 2 -5.63 8.19 -4.59
N THR A 3 -4.39 8.40 -5.03
CA THR A 3 -3.96 8.18 -6.42
C THR A 3 -2.93 7.07 -6.56
N GLY A 4 -2.36 6.63 -5.44
CA GLY A 4 -1.26 5.69 -5.38
C GLY A 4 0.09 6.31 -5.74
N ILE A 5 0.20 7.63 -5.68
CA ILE A 5 1.45 8.36 -5.89
C ILE A 5 1.99 8.76 -4.53
N ILE A 6 2.98 8.01 -4.06
CA ILE A 6 3.55 8.19 -2.73
C ILE A 6 4.23 9.56 -2.60
N GLU A 7 3.87 10.29 -1.56
CA GLU A 7 4.37 11.64 -1.32
C GLU A 7 5.64 11.66 -0.46
N THR A 8 5.80 10.68 0.42
CA THR A 8 6.98 10.49 1.27
C THR A 8 7.00 9.09 1.87
N ILE A 9 8.18 8.64 2.27
CA ILE A 9 8.34 7.52 3.20
C ILE A 9 8.17 8.07 4.62
N GLY A 10 7.55 7.29 5.50
CA GLY A 10 7.51 7.51 6.95
C GLY A 10 8.25 6.43 7.72
N GLU A 11 8.61 6.74 8.95
CA GLU A 11 9.19 5.81 9.92
C GLU A 11 8.23 5.58 11.08
N VAL A 12 8.04 4.31 11.44
CA VAL A 12 7.31 3.92 12.65
C VAL A 12 8.14 4.29 13.87
N ILE A 13 7.67 5.25 14.66
CA ILE A 13 8.34 5.69 15.89
C ILE A 13 7.97 4.78 17.06
N SER A 14 6.70 4.43 17.17
CA SER A 14 6.22 3.55 18.22
C SER A 14 4.97 2.79 17.79
N THR A 15 4.81 1.62 18.38
CA THR A 15 3.58 0.84 18.31
C THR A 15 3.18 0.43 19.72
N THR A 16 1.90 0.51 20.04
CA THR A 16 1.36 0.03 21.31
C THR A 16 0.13 -0.82 21.03
N ASP A 17 0.25 -2.11 21.31
CA ASP A 17 -0.88 -3.01 21.26
C ASP A 17 -1.83 -2.69 22.41
N THR A 18 -3.11 -2.67 22.09
CA THR A 18 -4.22 -2.59 23.05
C THR A 18 -4.94 -3.94 23.04
N SER A 19 -6.15 -4.04 23.60
CA SER A 19 -6.86 -5.32 23.68
C SER A 19 -7.07 -5.98 22.31
N VAL A 20 -7.48 -5.21 21.30
CA VAL A 20 -7.78 -5.72 19.95
C VAL A 20 -7.22 -4.85 18.81
N ASN A 21 -6.71 -3.66 19.14
CA ASN A 21 -6.23 -2.66 18.19
C ASN A 21 -4.75 -2.34 18.43
N LYS A 22 -4.14 -1.61 17.49
CA LYS A 22 -2.75 -1.14 17.60
C LYS A 22 -2.71 0.36 17.40
N LYS A 23 -2.14 1.08 18.36
CA LYS A 23 -1.82 2.51 18.21
C LYS A 23 -0.45 2.63 17.56
N ILE A 24 -0.34 3.44 16.51
CA ILE A 24 0.89 3.59 15.74
C ILE A 24 1.21 5.07 15.61
N THR A 25 2.47 5.42 15.86
CA THR A 25 3.02 6.76 15.64
C THR A 25 3.98 6.73 14.47
N ILE A 26 3.79 7.62 13.49
CA ILE A 26 4.64 7.70 12.30
C ILE A 26 5.28 9.09 12.22
N ASN A 27 6.56 9.14 11.87
CA ASN A 27 7.28 10.35 11.48
C ASN A 27 7.51 10.35 9.94
N PRO A 28 6.86 11.23 9.18
CA PRO A 28 7.12 11.40 7.75
C PRO A 28 8.51 12.01 7.49
N GLN A 29 9.28 11.44 6.56
CA GLN A 29 10.63 11.95 6.25
C GLN A 29 10.61 13.34 5.58
N LYS A 30 9.58 13.64 4.79
CA LYS A 30 9.42 14.94 4.15
C LYS A 30 9.01 15.99 5.17
N HIS A 31 9.92 16.92 5.45
CA HIS A 31 9.65 18.08 6.31
C HIS A 31 8.40 18.85 5.83
N GLY A 32 7.53 19.22 6.78
CA GLY A 32 6.29 19.94 6.50
C GLY A 32 5.20 19.09 5.83
N PHE A 33 5.35 17.77 5.72
CA PHE A 33 4.30 16.89 5.17
C PHE A 33 2.95 17.06 5.88
N LEU A 34 3.00 17.31 7.20
CA LEU A 34 1.83 17.44 8.08
C LEU A 34 1.28 18.87 8.21
N HIS A 35 1.86 19.87 7.53
CA HIS A 35 1.49 21.29 7.74
C HIS A 35 0.02 21.62 7.46
N ASP A 36 -0.64 20.86 6.57
CA ASP A 36 -2.05 21.01 6.22
C ASP A 36 -2.92 19.83 6.68
N VAL A 37 -2.39 18.97 7.55
CA VAL A 37 -3.10 17.80 8.11
C VAL A 37 -3.79 18.18 9.41
N ARG A 38 -5.04 17.74 9.58
CA ARG A 38 -5.87 17.95 10.77
C ARG A 38 -6.32 16.61 11.36
N THR A 39 -6.68 16.61 12.64
CA THR A 39 -7.42 15.49 13.24
C THR A 39 -8.69 15.22 12.44
N GLY A 40 -8.91 13.95 12.11
CA GLY A 40 -10.01 13.49 11.27
C GLY A 40 -9.66 13.34 9.79
N ASP A 41 -8.53 13.91 9.33
CA ASP A 41 -8.07 13.71 7.95
C ASP A 41 -7.62 12.27 7.71
N SER A 42 -7.62 11.86 6.44
CA SER A 42 -7.18 10.53 6.03
C SER A 42 -5.78 10.57 5.40
N ILE A 43 -4.91 9.68 5.88
CA ILE A 43 -3.58 9.41 5.32
C ILE A 43 -3.50 7.92 4.98
N SER A 44 -3.09 7.60 3.76
CA SER A 44 -2.76 6.24 3.36
C SER A 44 -1.42 5.85 3.97
N VAL A 45 -1.39 4.74 4.71
CA VAL A 45 -0.18 4.15 5.29
C VAL A 45 0.01 2.76 4.69
N ASN A 46 1.03 2.59 3.85
CA ASN A 46 1.18 1.40 3.00
C ASN A 46 -0.11 1.06 2.23
N GLY A 47 -0.81 2.07 1.71
CA GLY A 47 -2.09 1.87 1.02
C GLY A 47 -3.29 1.94 1.95
N ALA A 48 -3.21 1.45 3.19
CA ALA A 48 -4.37 1.44 4.09
C ALA A 48 -4.77 2.85 4.54
N CYS A 49 -6.04 3.22 4.33
CA CYS A 49 -6.60 4.53 4.68
C CYS A 49 -6.77 4.67 6.19
N MET A 50 -5.92 5.46 6.85
CA MET A 50 -5.95 5.68 8.30
C MET A 50 -6.41 7.10 8.64
N THR A 51 -7.25 7.21 9.65
CA THR A 51 -7.70 8.49 10.18
C THR A 51 -6.69 9.02 11.19
N VAL A 52 -6.26 10.27 11.00
CA VAL A 52 -5.37 10.97 11.92
C VAL A 52 -6.14 11.29 13.21
N GLU A 53 -5.73 10.71 14.33
CA GLU A 53 -6.30 11.00 15.65
C GLU A 53 -5.67 12.25 16.26
N GLN A 54 -4.36 12.39 16.07
CA GLN A 54 -3.55 13.51 16.52
C GLN A 54 -2.36 13.70 15.59
N ASN A 55 -1.84 14.92 15.51
CA ASN A 55 -0.55 15.22 14.90
C ASN A 55 0.16 16.36 15.63
N ASP A 56 1.46 16.43 15.42
CA ASP A 56 2.31 17.59 15.68
C ASP A 56 3.06 17.98 14.39
N ALA A 57 4.13 18.76 14.50
CA ALA A 57 4.90 19.21 13.34
C ALA A 57 5.57 18.05 12.58
N ASP A 58 5.97 17.00 13.28
CA ASP A 58 6.84 15.93 12.79
C ASP A 58 6.17 14.55 12.78
N LYS A 59 5.10 14.36 13.54
CA LYS A 59 4.50 13.04 13.77
C LYS A 59 2.98 13.08 13.72
N PHE A 60 2.40 11.96 13.32
CA PHE A 60 0.96 11.73 13.43
C PHE A 60 0.67 10.36 14.04
N TYR A 61 -0.54 10.24 14.57
CA TYR A 61 -0.99 9.12 15.39
C TYR A 61 -2.30 8.59 14.83
N PHE A 62 -2.43 7.26 14.81
CA PHE A 62 -3.68 6.61 14.44
C PHE A 62 -3.83 5.27 15.18
N THR A 63 -5.08 4.81 15.29
CA THR A 63 -5.41 3.46 15.74
C THR A 63 -5.81 2.60 14.55
N ALA A 64 -5.05 1.53 14.31
CA ALA A 64 -5.45 0.47 13.40
C ALA A 64 -6.34 -0.54 14.16
N ILE A 65 -7.58 -0.69 13.70
CA ILE A 65 -8.55 -1.59 14.31
C ILE A 65 -8.27 -3.05 13.97
N HIS A 66 -8.82 -3.97 14.76
CA HIS A 66 -8.64 -5.42 14.58
C HIS A 66 -8.79 -5.90 13.12
N GLU A 67 -9.86 -5.48 12.44
CA GLU A 67 -10.11 -5.88 11.05
C GLU A 67 -9.01 -5.39 10.10
N THR A 68 -8.55 -4.15 10.26
CA THR A 68 -7.42 -3.61 9.48
C THR A 68 -6.14 -4.39 9.76
N LEU A 69 -5.87 -4.72 11.03
CA LEU A 69 -4.66 -5.46 11.41
C LEU A 69 -4.63 -6.87 10.82
N GLN A 70 -5.78 -7.52 10.69
CA GLN A 70 -5.90 -8.86 10.09
C GLN A 70 -5.74 -8.84 8.55
N LYS A 71 -6.16 -7.75 7.90
CA LYS A 71 -6.17 -7.63 6.42
C LYS A 71 -4.93 -6.95 5.85
N THR A 72 -4.06 -6.38 6.68
CA THR A 72 -2.93 -5.55 6.24
C THR A 72 -1.64 -5.94 6.94
N ASN A 73 -0.51 -5.51 6.39
CA ASN A 73 0.80 -5.60 7.03
C ASN A 73 0.98 -4.63 8.21
N LEU A 74 -0.02 -3.79 8.55
CA LEU A 74 0.08 -2.87 9.68
C LEU A 74 0.22 -3.59 11.03
N GLY A 75 -0.35 -4.81 11.15
CA GLY A 75 -0.17 -5.66 12.32
C GLY A 75 1.29 -6.07 12.57
N LEU A 76 2.09 -6.15 11.50
CA LEU A 76 3.49 -6.57 11.54
C LEU A 76 4.45 -5.43 11.84
N LEU A 77 3.97 -4.18 11.83
CA LEU A 77 4.84 -3.01 12.03
C LEU A 77 5.44 -2.98 13.43
N SER A 78 6.72 -2.63 13.47
CA SER A 78 7.50 -2.34 14.68
C SER A 78 8.31 -1.05 14.50
N THR A 79 8.83 -0.51 15.60
CA THR A 79 9.68 0.70 15.58
C THR A 79 10.82 0.57 14.56
N GLY A 80 11.05 1.63 13.79
CA GLY A 80 12.06 1.72 12.73
C GLY A 80 11.59 1.22 11.36
N ASN A 81 10.44 0.54 11.27
CA ASN A 81 9.89 0.11 9.98
C ASN A 81 9.55 1.31 9.08
N LYS A 82 9.69 1.13 7.77
CA LYS A 82 9.45 2.15 6.76
C LYS A 82 8.12 1.92 6.04
N VAL A 83 7.30 2.97 5.95
CA VAL A 83 5.96 2.92 5.35
C VAL A 83 5.82 3.96 4.25
N ASN A 84 5.02 3.67 3.23
CA ASN A 84 4.62 4.67 2.24
C ASN A 84 3.49 5.55 2.78
N LEU A 85 3.56 6.85 2.52
CA LEU A 85 2.57 7.83 2.93
C LEU A 85 2.03 8.62 1.74
N GLU A 86 0.70 8.74 1.67
CA GLU A 86 -0.02 9.61 0.72
C GLU A 86 -1.20 10.27 1.45
N LYS A 87 -1.39 11.57 1.28
CA LYS A 87 -2.57 12.26 1.85
C LYS A 87 -3.78 12.06 0.95
N ALA A 88 -4.97 12.13 1.55
CA ALA A 88 -6.20 12.10 0.76
C ALA A 88 -6.17 13.18 -0.34
N MET A 89 -6.63 12.79 -1.52
CA MET A 89 -6.60 13.66 -2.70
C MET A 89 -7.55 14.86 -2.54
N LYS A 90 -7.08 16.05 -2.91
CA LYS A 90 -7.92 17.25 -3.10
C LYS A 90 -8.67 17.16 -4.44
N PRO A 91 -9.91 17.68 -4.56
CA PRO A 91 -10.70 17.58 -5.79
C PRO A 91 -10.03 18.12 -7.06
N GLU A 92 -9.17 19.14 -6.93
CA GLU A 92 -8.52 19.82 -8.06
C GLU A 92 -7.15 19.21 -8.43
N LYS A 93 -6.77 18.09 -7.81
CA LYS A 93 -5.48 17.43 -8.07
C LYS A 93 -5.57 16.52 -9.30
N ARG A 94 -4.45 16.40 -10.02
CA ARG A 94 -4.28 15.38 -11.06
C ARG A 94 -4.34 13.98 -10.44
N ILE A 95 -4.97 13.04 -11.15
CA ILE A 95 -4.94 11.61 -10.86
C ILE A 95 -3.85 11.00 -11.75
N ASP A 96 -2.60 11.03 -11.29
CA ASP A 96 -1.46 10.56 -12.09
C ASP A 96 -1.29 9.03 -12.04
N GLY A 97 -1.82 8.37 -10.99
CA GLY A 97 -1.92 6.92 -10.89
C GLY A 97 -3.31 6.42 -11.30
N HIS A 98 -3.98 5.70 -10.40
CA HIS A 98 -5.36 5.25 -10.58
C HIS A 98 -6.20 5.52 -9.32
N PHE A 99 -7.48 5.17 -9.33
CA PHE A 99 -8.32 5.32 -8.14
C PHE A 99 -7.93 4.30 -7.06
N VAL A 100 -7.25 4.80 -6.03
CA VAL A 100 -6.93 4.03 -4.83
C VAL A 100 -7.86 4.49 -3.70
N GLN A 101 -8.64 3.57 -3.14
CA GLN A 101 -9.54 3.85 -2.03
C GLN A 101 -8.79 3.87 -0.70
N GLY A 102 -7.74 3.07 -0.60
CA GLY A 102 -7.04 2.73 0.62
C GLY A 102 -7.74 1.63 1.42
N HIS A 103 -8.47 0.77 0.72
CA HIS A 103 -9.19 -0.38 1.26
C HIS A 103 -8.48 -1.64 0.81
N ILE A 104 -7.55 -2.12 1.63
CA ILE A 104 -6.73 -3.27 1.29
C ILE A 104 -7.61 -4.53 1.19
N ASP A 105 -7.53 -5.20 0.04
CA ASP A 105 -8.28 -6.42 -0.23
C ASP A 105 -7.58 -7.64 0.39
N THR A 106 -6.25 -7.69 0.26
CA THR A 106 -5.43 -8.78 0.79
C THR A 106 -3.98 -8.37 1.00
N THR A 107 -3.21 -9.23 1.67
CA THR A 107 -1.75 -9.13 1.68
C THR A 107 -1.14 -10.07 0.66
N GLY A 108 -0.03 -9.66 0.06
CA GLY A 108 0.82 -10.54 -0.75
C GLY A 108 2.22 -10.70 -0.16
N GLU A 109 2.94 -11.68 -0.67
CA GLU A 109 4.33 -11.98 -0.29
C GLU A 109 5.26 -11.74 -1.48
N VAL A 110 6.33 -10.98 -1.26
CA VAL A 110 7.40 -10.79 -2.25
C VAL A 110 8.20 -12.09 -2.36
N MET A 111 8.06 -12.81 -3.46
CA MET A 111 8.73 -14.08 -3.71
C MET A 111 10.17 -13.87 -4.18
N ASN A 112 10.38 -12.89 -5.06
CA ASN A 112 11.68 -12.61 -5.66
C ASN A 112 11.78 -11.15 -6.10
N ILE A 113 13.01 -10.64 -6.19
CA ILE A 113 13.33 -9.30 -6.70
C ILE A 113 14.52 -9.41 -7.65
N ASN A 114 14.31 -9.05 -8.92
CA ASN A 114 15.40 -8.97 -9.91
C ASN A 114 15.80 -7.52 -10.12
N ASN A 115 17.11 -7.22 -10.12
CA ASN A 115 17.63 -5.92 -10.55
C ASN A 115 18.17 -6.03 -11.98
N LEU A 116 17.56 -5.31 -12.91
CA LEU A 116 17.91 -5.29 -14.32
C LEU A 116 18.69 -4.02 -14.70
N GLY A 117 19.61 -3.57 -13.83
CA GLY A 117 20.46 -2.42 -14.10
C GLY A 117 19.74 -1.07 -13.96
N GLY A 118 18.89 -0.93 -12.93
CA GLY A 118 18.14 0.30 -12.66
C GLY A 118 16.63 0.17 -12.83
N THR A 119 16.13 -1.01 -13.23
CA THR A 119 14.73 -1.36 -13.11
C THR A 119 14.63 -2.60 -12.23
N TRP A 120 13.65 -2.63 -11.32
CA TRP A 120 13.44 -3.76 -10.44
C TRP A 120 12.18 -4.51 -10.82
N GLU A 121 12.26 -5.81 -11.00
CA GLU A 121 11.09 -6.66 -11.12
C GLU A 121 10.79 -7.29 -9.76
N PHE A 122 9.57 -7.12 -9.27
CA PHE A 122 9.09 -7.80 -8.07
C PHE A 122 8.08 -8.87 -8.47
N PHE A 123 8.25 -10.05 -7.90
CA PHE A 123 7.32 -11.17 -8.03
C PHE A 123 6.53 -11.25 -6.74
N ILE A 124 5.22 -11.05 -6.81
CA ILE A 124 4.36 -10.98 -5.63
C ILE A 124 3.32 -12.07 -5.72
N SER A 125 3.23 -12.92 -4.70
CA SER A 125 2.21 -13.94 -4.59
C SER A 125 1.07 -13.50 -3.68
N PHE A 126 -0.15 -13.94 -4.00
CA PHE A 126 -1.33 -13.80 -3.14
C PHE A 126 -2.30 -14.95 -3.41
N LYS A 127 -3.36 -15.08 -2.58
CA LYS A 127 -4.33 -16.18 -2.69
C LYS A 127 -5.06 -16.16 -4.04
N SER A 128 -5.17 -17.32 -4.68
CA SER A 128 -5.86 -17.51 -5.98
C SER A 128 -7.30 -17.03 -6.00
N SER A 129 -7.98 -16.98 -4.84
CA SER A 129 -9.35 -16.45 -4.72
C SER A 129 -9.50 -14.99 -5.20
N PHE A 130 -8.39 -14.25 -5.33
CA PHE A 130 -8.36 -12.88 -5.82
C PHE A 130 -7.89 -12.75 -7.28
N SER A 131 -7.58 -13.86 -7.97
CA SER A 131 -7.00 -13.84 -9.32
C SER A 131 -7.82 -13.03 -10.33
N ASP A 132 -9.15 -13.18 -10.32
CA ASP A 132 -10.02 -12.43 -11.25
C ASP A 132 -10.02 -10.91 -11.05
N ASN A 133 -9.41 -10.41 -9.97
CA ASN A 133 -9.31 -8.97 -9.71
C ASN A 133 -8.05 -8.34 -10.31
N VAL A 134 -7.20 -9.12 -10.97
CA VAL A 134 -5.97 -8.64 -11.61
C VAL A 134 -5.93 -9.05 -13.08
N ILE A 135 -5.37 -8.18 -13.92
CA ILE A 135 -5.19 -8.44 -15.36
C ILE A 135 -3.79 -8.02 -15.81
N TYR A 136 -3.29 -8.63 -16.88
CA TYR A 136 -2.09 -8.17 -17.57
C TYR A 136 -2.25 -6.71 -18.04
N VAL A 137 -1.26 -5.86 -17.78
CA VAL A 137 -1.27 -4.41 -18.06
C VAL A 137 -2.37 -3.64 -17.29
N GLY A 138 -2.97 -4.27 -16.27
CA GLY A 138 -3.89 -3.62 -15.35
C GLY A 138 -3.20 -2.79 -14.27
N SER A 139 -3.96 -1.91 -13.64
CA SER A 139 -3.53 -1.18 -12.45
C SER A 139 -3.66 -2.04 -11.20
N ILE A 140 -2.70 -1.88 -10.29
CA ILE A 140 -2.73 -2.49 -8.96
C ILE A 140 -2.04 -1.55 -7.96
N ALA A 141 -2.54 -1.48 -6.73
CA ALA A 141 -1.87 -0.76 -5.65
C ALA A 141 -1.13 -1.73 -4.72
N VAL A 142 0.20 -1.60 -4.65
CA VAL A 142 1.07 -2.40 -3.75
C VAL A 142 1.70 -1.49 -2.71
N ASN A 143 1.43 -1.72 -1.43
CA ASN A 143 1.76 -0.79 -0.34
C ASN A 143 1.32 0.66 -0.66
N GLY A 144 0.18 0.80 -1.33
CA GLY A 144 -0.36 2.09 -1.76
C GLY A 144 0.32 2.69 -2.99
N ILE A 145 1.27 2.02 -3.62
CA ILE A 145 1.91 2.50 -4.86
C ILE A 145 1.07 2.03 -6.04
N SER A 146 0.58 2.95 -6.87
CA SER A 146 -0.04 2.66 -8.14
C SER A 146 1.00 2.12 -9.12
N LEU A 147 0.81 0.88 -9.55
CA LEU A 147 1.71 0.16 -10.43
C LEU A 147 0.94 -0.53 -11.56
N THR A 148 1.68 -0.92 -12.60
CA THR A 148 1.16 -1.73 -13.69
C THR A 148 1.61 -3.17 -13.52
N VAL A 149 0.67 -4.10 -13.65
CA VAL A 149 0.95 -5.54 -13.69
C VAL A 149 1.66 -5.85 -14.99
N ALA A 150 2.95 -6.16 -14.89
CA ALA A 150 3.81 -6.44 -16.03
C ALA A 150 3.66 -7.88 -16.52
N ASP A 151 3.19 -8.80 -15.68
CA ASP A 151 2.86 -10.18 -16.06
C ASP A 151 2.03 -10.89 -14.98
N ILE A 152 1.32 -11.95 -15.38
CA ILE A 152 0.75 -12.94 -14.46
C ILE A 152 1.54 -14.24 -14.69
N VAL A 153 2.51 -14.48 -13.81
CA VAL A 153 3.55 -15.50 -13.98
C VAL A 153 3.02 -16.90 -13.69
N ASP A 154 2.12 -17.01 -12.72
CA ASP A 154 1.48 -18.27 -12.32
C ASP A 154 0.09 -17.91 -11.79
N ASP A 155 -0.91 -18.68 -12.19
CA ASP A 155 -2.27 -18.57 -11.67
C ASP A 155 -2.85 -19.98 -11.54
N ASN A 156 -2.71 -20.55 -10.35
CA ASN A 156 -3.15 -21.91 -10.05
C ASN A 156 -4.18 -21.89 -8.90
N ASN A 157 -4.68 -23.06 -8.53
CA ASN A 157 -5.76 -23.17 -7.55
C ASN A 157 -5.40 -22.67 -6.14
N GLU A 158 -4.12 -22.51 -5.81
CA GLU A 158 -3.67 -22.09 -4.47
C GLU A 158 -3.26 -20.61 -4.44
N LYS A 159 -2.48 -20.18 -5.43
CA LYS A 159 -1.90 -18.84 -5.48
C LYS A 159 -1.85 -18.29 -6.89
N THR A 160 -1.86 -16.96 -6.95
CA THR A 160 -1.54 -16.18 -8.14
C THR A 160 -0.23 -15.45 -7.88
N ILE A 161 0.68 -15.46 -8.84
CA ILE A 161 1.95 -14.74 -8.81
C ILE A 161 1.94 -13.72 -9.93
N ILE A 162 2.05 -12.45 -9.56
CA ILE A 162 2.18 -11.36 -10.52
C ILE A 162 3.61 -10.85 -10.56
N LYS A 163 3.97 -10.24 -11.68
CA LYS A 163 5.18 -9.45 -11.83
C LYS A 163 4.83 -7.99 -11.97
N ILE A 164 5.52 -7.13 -11.25
CA ILE A 164 5.48 -5.67 -11.42
C ILE A 164 6.90 -5.18 -11.74
N ALA A 165 6.99 -4.11 -12.53
CA ALA A 165 8.25 -3.43 -12.80
C ALA A 165 8.26 -2.08 -12.07
N VAL A 166 9.36 -1.78 -11.38
CA VAL A 166 9.55 -0.57 -10.59
C VAL A 166 10.71 0.21 -11.19
N ILE A 167 10.42 1.45 -11.59
CA ILE A 167 11.41 2.39 -12.14
C ILE A 167 12.27 3.02 -11.02
N PRO A 168 13.45 3.59 -11.34
CA PRO A 168 14.34 4.20 -10.34
C PRO A 168 13.65 5.19 -9.41
N HIS A 169 12.84 6.09 -9.97
CA HIS A 169 12.17 7.10 -9.18
C HIS A 169 11.26 6.49 -8.11
N THR A 170 10.43 5.52 -8.49
CA THR A 170 9.52 4.82 -7.55
C THR A 170 10.31 4.00 -6.54
N PHE A 171 11.35 3.29 -6.97
CA PHE A 171 12.18 2.49 -6.06
C PHE A 171 12.81 3.37 -4.97
N GLU A 172 13.40 4.50 -5.36
CA GLU A 172 14.10 5.40 -4.43
C GLU A 172 13.16 6.17 -3.49
N ASN A 173 11.95 6.52 -3.95
CA ASN A 173 11.03 7.37 -3.18
C ASN A 173 9.93 6.59 -2.44
N THR A 174 9.98 5.26 -2.44
CA THR A 174 9.02 4.41 -1.73
C THR A 174 9.72 3.37 -0.86
N ASN A 175 8.95 2.63 -0.08
CA ASN A 175 9.45 1.55 0.75
C ASN A 175 9.87 0.30 -0.04
N MET A 176 9.67 0.28 -1.37
CA MET A 176 10.08 -0.83 -2.23
C MET A 176 11.58 -1.14 -2.08
N LYS A 177 12.41 -0.12 -1.87
CA LYS A 177 13.87 -0.28 -1.66
C LYS A 177 14.26 -0.99 -0.37
N PHE A 178 13.34 -1.15 0.57
CA PHE A 178 13.57 -1.87 1.82
C PHE A 178 12.97 -3.29 1.81
N LEU A 179 12.21 -3.63 0.76
CA LEU A 179 11.62 -4.96 0.64
C LEU A 179 12.69 -5.98 0.22
N LYS A 180 12.48 -7.20 0.68
CA LYS A 180 13.28 -8.39 0.38
C LYS A 180 12.35 -9.59 0.15
N PRO A 181 12.84 -10.71 -0.40
CA PRO A 181 12.06 -11.94 -0.40
C PRO A 181 11.44 -12.24 0.97
N ASN A 182 10.21 -12.74 0.97
CA ASN A 182 9.32 -12.98 2.11
C ASN A 182 8.76 -11.72 2.78
N SER A 183 8.94 -10.52 2.21
CA SER A 183 8.29 -9.32 2.73
C SER A 183 6.80 -9.33 2.43
N ILE A 184 5.99 -8.91 3.41
CA ILE A 184 4.54 -8.82 3.26
C ILE A 184 4.14 -7.41 2.79
N VAL A 185 3.37 -7.35 1.72
CA VAL A 185 2.88 -6.11 1.12
C VAL A 185 1.36 -6.06 1.15
N ASN A 186 0.79 -4.87 1.30
CA ASN A 186 -0.65 -4.66 1.12
C ASN A 186 -0.98 -4.62 -0.36
N ILE A 187 -2.07 -5.26 -0.75
CA ILE A 187 -2.60 -5.25 -2.11
C ILE A 187 -4.02 -4.69 -2.11
N GLU A 188 -4.23 -3.67 -2.92
CA GLU A 188 -5.55 -3.20 -3.32
C GLU A 188 -5.69 -3.36 -4.83
N PHE A 189 -6.73 -4.08 -5.25
CA PHE A 189 -7.06 -4.29 -6.66
C PHE A 189 -7.89 -3.12 -7.19
N ASP A 190 -7.79 -2.88 -8.50
CA ASP A 190 -8.56 -1.83 -9.16
C ASP A 190 -10.07 -2.01 -8.90
N MET A 191 -10.66 -0.97 -8.31
CA MET A 191 -12.08 -0.89 -8.01
C MET A 191 -12.95 -1.16 -9.24
N LEU A 192 -12.54 -0.73 -10.44
CA LEU A 192 -13.29 -0.95 -11.68
C LEU A 192 -13.40 -2.44 -11.99
N GLY A 193 -12.31 -3.21 -11.85
CA GLY A 193 -12.32 -4.66 -12.04
C GLY A 193 -13.27 -5.35 -11.06
N LYS A 194 -13.28 -4.93 -9.79
CA LYS A 194 -14.18 -5.46 -8.76
C LYS A 194 -15.66 -5.21 -9.09
N TYR A 195 -16.00 -4.04 -9.63
CA TYR A 195 -17.37 -3.75 -10.07
C TYR A 195 -17.78 -4.60 -11.28
N VAL A 196 -16.91 -4.74 -12.29
CA VAL A 196 -17.17 -5.58 -13.47
C VAL A 196 -17.41 -7.04 -13.04
N LYS A 197 -16.53 -7.59 -12.19
CA LYS A 197 -16.69 -8.95 -11.62
C LYS A 197 -18.04 -9.12 -10.94
N ARG A 198 -18.44 -8.18 -10.08
CA ARG A 198 -19.73 -8.21 -9.37
C ARG A 198 -20.93 -8.17 -10.31
N ILE A 199 -20.84 -7.48 -11.45
CA ILE A 199 -21.93 -7.37 -12.43
C ILE A 199 -22.09 -8.69 -13.21
N ILE A 200 -20.99 -9.30 -13.64
CA ILE A 200 -21.01 -10.53 -14.46
C ILE A 200 -21.40 -11.76 -13.62
N GLN A 201 -21.12 -11.74 -12.31
CA GLN A 201 -21.45 -12.84 -11.38
C GLN A 201 -22.88 -12.75 -10.80
N LYS A 202 -23.68 -11.78 -11.24
CA LYS A 202 -25.11 -11.66 -10.90
C LYS A 202 -25.97 -12.24 -12.02
#